data_AF-A0A4Q3ML99-F1
#
_entry.id   AF-A0A4Q3ML99-F1
#
_cell.length_a   1.000
_cell.length_b   1.000
_cell.length_c   1.000
_cell.angle_alpha   90.00
_cell.angle_beta   90.00
_cell.angle_gamma   90.00
#
_symmetry.space_group_name_H-M   'P 1'
#
loop_
_entity.id
_entity.type
_entity.pdbx_description
1 polymer ?
#
loop_
_entity_poly.entity_id
_entity_poly.type
_entity_poly.pdbx_seq_one_letter_code
_entity_poly.pdbx_strand_id
1 'polypeptide(L)' 'IVSFDDLVEAGSMAAAKSAGKVRMEGKEYVMADGDVVEFRHGGQSGSGKK' A
#
# COMPACT_ATOMS: atom_id res chain seq x y z
N ILE A 1 -1.00 -0.40 -0.93
CA ILE A 1 -1.63 -1.72 -1.11
C ILE A 1 -2.59 -1.69 -2.29
N VAL A 2 -2.65 -2.75 -3.08
CA VAL A 2 -3.57 -2.96 -4.20
C VAL A 2 -3.83 -4.46 -4.33
N SER A 3 -5.03 -4.86 -4.77
CA SER A 3 -5.29 -6.28 -5.02
C SER A 3 -4.51 -6.76 -6.26
N PHE A 4 -4.18 -8.05 -6.31
CA PHE A 4 -3.50 -8.66 -7.45
C PHE A 4 -4.30 -8.48 -8.73
N ASP A 5 -5.61 -8.75 -8.69
CA ASP A 5 -6.50 -8.62 -9.85
C ASP A 5 -6.50 -7.19 -10.40
N ASP A 6 -6.60 -6.19 -9.51
CA ASP A 6 -6.55 -4.78 -9.90
C ASP A 6 -5.20 -4.37 -10.48
N LEU A 7 -4.11 -4.93 -9.95
CA LEU A 7 -2.77 -4.67 -10.46
C LEU A 7 -2.56 -5.28 -11.85
N VAL A 8 -3.03 -6.51 -12.06
CA VAL A 8 -2.98 -7.20 -13.35
C VAL A 8 -3.83 -6.45 -14.38
N GLU A 9 -5.06 -6.05 -14.02
CA GLU A 9 -5.95 -5.28 -14.89
C GLU A 9 -5.36 -3.91 -15.25
N ALA A 10 -4.74 -3.22 -14.28
CA ALA A 10 -4.11 -1.93 -14.53
C ALA A 10 -2.78 -2.04 -15.30
N GLY A 11 -2.16 -3.21 -15.35
CA GLY A 11 -0.92 -3.49 -16.06
C GLY A 11 0.36 -2.91 -15.43
N SER A 12 0.26 -2.03 -14.43
CA SER A 12 1.40 -1.54 -13.64
C SER A 12 0.95 -0.86 -12.35
N MET A 13 1.86 -0.76 -11.36
CA MET A 13 1.62 -0.01 -10.12
C MET A 13 1.34 1.48 -10.38
N ALA A 14 2.00 2.09 -11.37
CA ALA A 14 1.78 3.49 -11.73
C ALA A 14 0.36 3.71 -12.28
N ALA A 15 -0.10 2.83 -13.17
CA ALA A 15 -1.44 2.87 -13.72
C ALA A 15 -2.51 2.62 -12.63
N ALA A 16 -2.30 1.63 -11.76
CA ALA A 16 -3.19 1.35 -10.64
C ALA A 16 -3.31 2.54 -9.68
N LYS A 17 -2.20 3.24 -9.43
CA LYS A 17 -2.17 4.45 -8.61
C LYS A 17 -2.94 5.60 -9.27
N SER A 18 -2.72 5.85 -10.55
CA SER A 18 -3.44 6.88 -11.31
C SER A 18 -4.94 6.58 -11.43
N ALA A 19 -5.32 5.31 -11.44
CA ALA A 19 -6.71 4.85 -11.42
C ALA A 19 -7.35 4.88 -10.01
N GLY A 20 -6.61 5.29 -8.97
CA GLY A 20 -7.12 5.38 -7.60
C GLY A 20 -7.27 4.03 -6.89
N LYS A 21 -6.73 2.94 -7.44
CA LYS A 21 -6.84 1.58 -6.88
C LYS A 21 -5.83 1.28 -5.77
N VAL A 22 -4.79 2.11 -5.63
CA VAL A 22 -3.75 1.94 -4.59
C VAL A 22 -4.14 2.68 -3.31
N ARG A 23 -4.19 1.97 -2.18
CA ARG A 23 -4.47 2.51 -0.85
C ARG A 23 -3.21 2.62 0.02
N MET A 24 -3.22 3.49 1.03
CA MET A 24 -2.21 3.51 2.09
C MET A 24 -2.85 3.00 3.37
N GLU A 25 -2.29 1.94 3.93
CA GLU A 25 -2.81 1.29 5.13
C GLU A 25 -1.80 1.40 6.29
N GLY A 26 -2.32 1.45 7.51
CA GLY A 26 -1.54 1.57 8.74
C GLY A 26 -1.07 0.22 9.30
N LYS A 27 -0.40 0.26 10.45
CA LYS A 27 0.15 -0.95 11.12
C LYS A 27 -0.91 -1.96 11.57
N GLU A 28 -2.15 -1.51 11.79
CA GLU A 28 -3.27 -2.34 12.23
C GLU A 28 -3.97 -3.07 11.07
N TYR A 29 -3.57 -2.81 9.83
CA TYR A 29 -4.17 -3.46 8.67
C TYR A 29 -3.80 -4.95 8.63
N VAL A 30 -4.83 -5.79 8.48
CA VAL A 30 -4.68 -7.24 8.29
C VAL A 30 -4.58 -7.50 6.79
N MET A 31 -3.42 -7.99 6.35
CA MET A 31 -3.20 -8.36 4.94
C MET A 31 -4.17 -9.45 4.49
N ALA A 32 -4.73 -9.28 3.30
CA ALA A 32 -5.52 -10.29 2.62
C ALA A 32 -4.66 -11.07 1.62
N ASP A 33 -5.13 -12.27 1.26
CA ASP A 33 -4.55 -13.00 0.14
C ASP A 33 -4.68 -12.20 -1.16
N GLY A 34 -3.63 -12.23 -1.99
CA GLY A 34 -3.57 -11.44 -3.21
C GLY A 34 -3.28 -9.94 -3.01
N ASP A 35 -3.02 -9.46 -1.79
CA ASP A 35 -2.56 -8.08 -1.61
C ASP A 35 -1.13 -7.89 -2.13
N VAL A 36 -0.94 -6.87 -2.97
CA VAL A 36 0.38 -6.38 -3.41
C VAL A 36 0.72 -5.09 -2.67
N VAL A 37 1.86 -5.09 -1.98
CA VAL A 37 2.22 -4.06 -1.00
C VAL A 37 3.57 -3.44 -1.31
N GLU A 38 3.58 -2.10 -1.43
CA GLU A 38 4.80 -1.30 -1.33
C GLU A 38 4.96 -0.83 0.11
N PHE A 39 5.97 -1.33 0.82
CA PHE A 39 6.27 -0.92 2.19
C PHE A 39 7.10 0.37 2.21
N ARG A 40 6.65 1.36 2.97
CA ARG A 40 7.40 2.59 3.23
C ARG A 40 8.14 2.49 4.56
N HIS A 41 9.45 2.35 4.48
CA HIS A 41 10.33 2.37 5.66
C HIS A 41 10.93 3.78 5.78
N GLY A 42 10.45 4.58 6.73
CA GLY A 42 10.89 5.97 6.91
C GLY A 42 9.80 6.87 7.45
N GLY A 43 9.39 6.63 8.70
CA GLY A 43 8.26 7.35 9.30
C GLY A 43 7.99 6.98 10.75
N GLN A 44 9.05 6.79 11.54
CA GLN A 44 8.96 6.87 13.01
C GLN A 44 10.35 7.16 13.58
N SER A 45 10.89 8.36 13.29
CA SER A 45 11.63 9.02 14.38
C SER A 45 10.55 9.32 15.40
N GLY A 46 10.47 8.50 16.44
CA GLY A 46 9.53 8.73 17.53
C GLY A 46 9.73 10.16 18.00
N SER A 47 8.68 10.97 17.92
CA SER A 47 8.51 12.09 18.82
C SER A 47 8.49 11.49 20.23
N GLY A 48 9.68 11.30 20.79
CA GLY A 48 9.87 11.11 22.21
C GLY A 48 9.27 12.33 22.87
N LYS A 49 8.01 12.21 23.28
CA LYS A 49 7.37 13.13 24.20
C LYS A 49 8.09 12.90 25.53
N LYS A 50 9.16 13.67 25.75
CA LYS A 50 9.62 14.05 27.07
C LYS A 50 9.06 15.43 27.39
#